data_AF-A0A961X3G9-F1
#
_entry.id   AF-A0A961X3G9-F1
#
_cell.length_a   1.000
_cell.length_b   1.000
_cell.length_c   1.000
_cell.angle_alpha   90.00
_cell.angle_beta   90.00
_cell.angle_gamma   90.00
#
_symmetry.space_group_name_H-M   'P 1'
#
loop_
_entity.id
_entity.type
_entity.pdbx_description
1 polymer ?
#
loop_
_entity_poly.entity_id
_entity_poly.type
_entity_poly.pdbx_seq_one_letter_code
_entity_poly.pdbx_strand_id
1 'polypeptide(L)'
;MQVTETLNEGLKRKLSVVIPKNDLSTRLDARLGELKDRANIKGFRPGKVPTTYLKKVYGKSAMAEVMQDAINATVSNALTERSGRAAAQPKVDLPEDQSVLNQVLDGESDLSFDVSYEVLPAVELMDFHGLKLDRPVVEIADADVDK
;
A
#
# COMPACT_ATOMS: atom_id res chain seq x y z
N MET A 1 -1.00 -11.48 -11.52
CA MET A 1 -1.86 -10.48 -10.82
C MET A 1 -2.81 -9.90 -11.84
N GLN A 2 -4.06 -9.65 -11.46
CA GLN A 2 -5.06 -9.02 -12.31
C GLN A 2 -5.58 -7.77 -11.62
N VAL A 3 -5.51 -6.63 -12.30
CA VAL A 3 -5.99 -5.33 -11.81
C VAL A 3 -7.08 -4.85 -12.77
N THR A 4 -8.32 -4.77 -12.28
CA THR A 4 -9.47 -4.25 -13.04
C THR A 4 -9.89 -2.91 -12.47
N GLU A 5 -10.27 -1.97 -13.34
CA GLU A 5 -10.84 -0.69 -12.92
C GLU A 5 -12.36 -0.80 -12.93
N THR A 6 -12.96 -0.61 -11.75
CA THR A 6 -14.40 -0.82 -11.54
C THR A 6 -15.17 0.49 -11.49
N LEU A 7 -14.54 1.58 -11.06
CA LEU A 7 -15.18 2.90 -10.98
C LEU A 7 -14.24 4.01 -11.48
N ASN A 8 -14.77 4.87 -12.34
CA ASN A 8 -14.10 6.05 -12.87
C ASN A 8 -15.11 7.21 -12.91
N GLU A 9 -15.36 7.83 -11.77
CA GLU A 9 -16.31 8.95 -11.64
C GLU A 9 -15.60 10.19 -11.08
N GLY A 10 -15.46 11.22 -11.91
CA GLY A 10 -14.72 12.43 -11.54
C GLY A 10 -13.27 12.09 -11.15
N LEU A 11 -12.88 12.48 -9.94
CA LEU A 11 -11.56 12.20 -9.36
C LEU A 11 -11.49 10.84 -8.66
N LYS A 12 -12.63 10.18 -8.41
CA LYS A 12 -12.69 8.90 -7.72
C LYS A 12 -12.33 7.76 -8.66
N ARG A 13 -11.48 6.87 -8.18
CA ARG A 13 -11.04 5.65 -8.85
C ARG A 13 -11.23 4.47 -7.92
N LYS A 14 -11.80 3.38 -8.43
CA LYS A 14 -11.87 2.10 -7.73
C LYS A 14 -11.20 1.02 -8.57
N LEU A 15 -10.25 0.30 -7.98
CA LEU A 15 -9.57 -0.83 -8.59
C LEU A 15 -9.94 -2.10 -7.84
N SER A 16 -10.27 -3.16 -8.55
CA SER A 16 -10.35 -4.50 -7.98
C SER A 16 -9.07 -5.24 -8.35
N VAL A 17 -8.38 -5.76 -7.34
CA VAL A 17 -7.09 -6.42 -7.50
C VAL A 17 -7.22 -7.87 -7.04
N VAL A 18 -6.77 -8.79 -7.89
CA VAL A 18 -6.70 -10.23 -7.57
C VAL A 18 -5.24 -10.68 -7.62
N ILE A 19 -4.74 -11.13 -6.47
CA ILE A 19 -3.42 -11.74 -6.32
C ILE A 19 -3.59 -13.27 -6.26
N PRO A 20 -3.03 -14.01 -7.24
CA PRO A 20 -3.12 -15.47 -7.25
C PRO A 20 -2.43 -16.10 -6.04
N LYS A 21 -2.98 -17.20 -5.53
CA LYS A 21 -2.39 -17.96 -4.42
C LYS A 21 -0.95 -18.40 -4.68
N ASN A 22 -0.60 -18.67 -5.93
CA ASN A 22 0.75 -19.12 -6.31
C ASN A 22 1.81 -18.02 -6.09
N ASP A 23 1.44 -16.75 -6.26
CA ASP A 23 2.35 -15.63 -5.98
C ASP A 23 2.53 -15.50 -4.45
N LEU A 24 1.42 -15.58 -3.69
CA LEU A 24 1.45 -15.55 -2.24
C LEU A 24 2.24 -16.73 -1.65
N SER A 25 2.10 -17.94 -2.19
CA SER A 25 2.85 -19.11 -1.73
C SER A 25 4.36 -18.95 -1.99
N THR A 26 4.73 -18.40 -3.14
CA THR A 26 6.14 -18.15 -3.48
C THR A 26 6.76 -17.12 -2.52
N ARG A 27 6.03 -16.04 -2.21
CA ARG A 27 6.48 -15.04 -1.23
C ARG A 27 6.52 -15.59 0.18
N LEU A 28 5.57 -16.45 0.55
CA LEU A 28 5.57 -17.15 1.84
C LEU A 28 6.78 -18.06 1.98
N ASP A 29 7.11 -18.84 0.95
CA ASP A 29 8.28 -19.73 0.98
C ASP A 29 9.59 -18.94 1.10
N ALA A 30 9.71 -17.80 0.40
CA ALA A 30 10.84 -16.88 0.55
C ALA A 30 10.94 -16.34 1.98
N ARG A 31 9.82 -15.88 2.54
CA ARG A 31 9.76 -15.34 3.91
C ARG A 31 10.06 -16.40 4.97
N LEU A 32 9.57 -17.62 4.80
CA LEU A 32 9.88 -18.76 5.67
C LEU A 32 11.37 -19.13 5.56
N GLY A 33 11.99 -18.95 4.40
CA GLY A 33 13.43 -19.08 4.21
C GLY A 33 14.23 -18.09 5.07
N GLU A 34 13.85 -16.81 5.08
CA GLU A 34 14.49 -15.80 5.94
C GLU A 34 14.26 -16.07 7.43
N LEU A 35 13.03 -16.47 7.78
CA LEU A 35 12.66 -16.82 9.16
C LEU A 35 13.42 -18.04 9.65
N LYS A 36 13.74 -19.01 8.78
CA LYS A 36 14.46 -20.23 9.14
C LYS A 36 15.81 -19.95 9.80
N ASP A 37 16.52 -18.92 9.34
CA ASP A 37 17.83 -18.57 9.87
C ASP A 37 17.74 -17.80 11.19
N ARG A 38 16.62 -17.11 11.43
CA ARG A 38 16.37 -16.30 12.63
C ARG A 38 15.58 -17.03 13.73
N ALA A 39 14.78 -18.03 13.36
CA ALA A 39 13.86 -18.71 14.26
C ALA A 39 14.61 -19.67 15.19
N ASN A 40 14.48 -19.42 16.50
CA ASN A 40 14.99 -20.32 17.54
C ASN A 40 13.85 -21.18 18.08
N ILE A 41 13.68 -22.36 17.50
CA ILE A 41 12.63 -23.31 17.89
C ILE A 41 13.22 -24.37 18.82
N LYS A 42 12.60 -24.56 19.99
CA LYS A 42 13.00 -25.58 20.95
C LYS A 42 13.05 -26.96 20.28
N GLY A 43 14.19 -27.63 20.39
CA GLY A 43 14.44 -28.96 19.81
C GLY A 43 15.18 -28.95 18.47
N PHE A 44 15.36 -27.80 17.82
CA PHE A 44 16.09 -27.69 16.56
C PHE A 44 17.27 -26.74 16.68
N ARG A 45 18.38 -27.07 16.04
CA ARG A 45 19.50 -26.14 15.87
C ARG A 45 19.05 -24.99 14.96
N PRO A 46 19.39 -23.71 15.27
CA PRO A 46 19.06 -22.58 14.41
C PRO A 46 19.45 -22.84 12.94
N GLY A 47 18.56 -22.49 12.00
CA GLY A 47 18.75 -22.75 10.56
C GLY A 47 18.53 -24.19 10.10
N LYS A 48 18.27 -25.16 11.01
CA LYS A 48 18.05 -26.58 10.66
C LYS A 48 16.63 -27.07 10.97
N VAL A 49 15.69 -26.15 11.14
CA VAL A 49 14.26 -26.47 11.25
C VAL A 49 13.72 -26.87 9.88
N PRO A 50 12.98 -27.99 9.77
CA PRO A 50 12.23 -28.33 8.55
C PRO A 50 11.16 -27.29 8.23
N THR A 51 11.02 -26.94 6.94
CA THR A 51 10.05 -25.95 6.46
C THR A 51 8.61 -26.32 6.80
N THR A 52 8.28 -27.61 6.86
CA THR A 52 6.96 -28.12 7.26
C THR A 52 6.61 -27.80 8.71
N TYR A 53 7.58 -27.88 9.63
CA TYR A 53 7.36 -27.54 11.04
C TYR A 53 7.30 -26.02 11.23
N LEU A 54 8.15 -25.29 10.49
CA LEU A 54 8.15 -23.82 10.48
C LEU A 54 6.83 -23.26 9.98
N LYS A 55 6.26 -23.84 8.92
CA LYS A 55 4.94 -23.48 8.40
C LYS A 55 3.81 -23.76 9.41
N LYS A 56 3.91 -24.82 10.22
CA LYS A 56 2.91 -25.07 11.27
C LYS A 56 2.93 -24.03 12.39
N VAL A 57 4.12 -23.58 12.79
CA VAL A 57 4.27 -22.64 13.93
C VAL A 57 4.09 -21.19 13.49
N TYR A 58 4.71 -20.81 12.37
CA TYR A 58 4.78 -19.42 11.90
C TYR A 58 3.98 -19.15 10.61
N GLY A 59 3.40 -20.17 9.97
CA GLY A 59 2.76 -20.02 8.66
C GLY A 59 1.66 -18.97 8.63
N LYS A 60 0.76 -18.96 9.61
CA LYS A 60 -0.34 -17.98 9.67
C LYS A 60 0.17 -16.54 9.87
N SER A 61 1.15 -16.36 10.77
CA SER A 61 1.75 -15.05 11.02
C SER A 61 2.54 -14.54 9.82
N ALA A 62 3.36 -15.41 9.22
CA ALA A 62 4.15 -15.08 8.04
C ALA A 62 3.25 -14.80 6.83
N MET A 63 2.14 -15.53 6.68
CA MET A 63 1.17 -15.27 5.60
C MET A 63 0.46 -13.94 5.79
N ALA A 64 0.11 -13.57 7.03
CA ALA A 64 -0.49 -12.24 7.31
C ALA A 64 0.46 -11.10 6.95
N GLU A 65 1.76 -11.22 7.29
CA GLU A 65 2.79 -10.25 6.87
C GLU A 65 2.92 -10.19 5.34
N VAL A 66 3.08 -11.35 4.69
CA VAL A 66 3.20 -11.45 3.23
C VAL A 66 1.98 -10.87 2.52
N MET A 67 0.79 -11.09 3.07
CA MET A 67 -0.45 -10.53 2.53
C MET A 67 -0.44 -9.00 2.62
N GLN A 68 -0.08 -8.43 3.77
CA GLN A 68 0.02 -6.98 3.94
C GLN A 68 1.06 -6.36 3.01
N ASP A 69 2.24 -6.98 2.91
CA ASP A 69 3.30 -6.52 2.02
C ASP A 69 2.90 -6.64 0.55
N ALA A 70 2.22 -7.72 0.17
CA ALA A 70 1.72 -7.91 -1.18
C ALA A 70 0.67 -6.87 -1.55
N ILE A 71 -0.26 -6.55 -0.65
CA ILE A 71 -1.25 -5.47 -0.85
C ILE A 71 -0.52 -4.14 -1.06
N ASN A 72 0.38 -3.77 -0.15
CA ASN A 72 1.10 -2.50 -0.20
C ASN A 72 1.92 -2.35 -1.50
N ALA A 73 2.66 -3.41 -1.87
CA ALA A 73 3.44 -3.43 -3.10
C ALA A 73 2.54 -3.32 -4.35
N THR A 74 1.42 -4.04 -4.37
CA THR A 74 0.51 -4.04 -5.53
C THR A 74 -0.18 -2.70 -5.69
N VAL A 75 -0.62 -2.07 -4.59
CA VAL A 75 -1.19 -0.72 -4.60
C VAL A 75 -0.16 0.30 -5.09
N SER A 76 1.06 0.25 -4.57
CA SER A 76 2.14 1.17 -4.97
C SER A 76 2.50 1.03 -6.46
N ASN A 77 2.60 -0.20 -6.95
CA ASN A 77 2.86 -0.48 -8.37
C ASN A 77 1.70 0.00 -9.25
N ALA A 78 0.45 -0.29 -8.87
CA ALA A 78 -0.73 0.12 -9.63
C ALA A 78 -0.86 1.65 -9.72
N LEU A 79 -0.51 2.38 -8.66
CA LEU A 79 -0.47 3.84 -8.68
C LEU A 79 0.65 4.39 -9.57
N THR A 80 1.84 3.76 -9.51
CA THR A 80 3.01 4.16 -10.30
C THR A 80 2.77 3.96 -11.79
N GLU A 81 2.28 2.78 -12.19
CA GLU A 81 1.96 2.46 -13.59
C GLU A 81 0.94 3.42 -14.19
N ARG A 82 -0.03 3.86 -13.38
CA ARG A 82 -1.09 4.76 -13.82
C ARG A 82 -0.70 6.24 -13.74
N SER A 83 0.53 6.57 -13.31
CA SER A 83 1.02 7.94 -13.11
C SER A 83 0.07 8.82 -12.29
N GLY A 84 -0.82 8.19 -11.53
CA GLY A 84 -1.87 8.85 -10.77
C GLY A 84 -1.31 9.24 -9.44
N ARG A 85 -0.95 10.52 -9.27
CA ARG A 85 -0.65 11.05 -7.94
C ARG A 85 -1.94 10.96 -7.12
N ALA A 86 -2.01 9.97 -6.25
CA ALA A 86 -3.11 9.84 -5.31
C ALA A 86 -3.12 11.09 -4.42
N ALA A 87 -4.28 11.72 -4.29
CA ALA A 87 -4.46 12.89 -3.45
C ALA A 87 -4.29 12.55 -1.95
N ALA A 88 -4.67 11.34 -1.58
CA ALA A 88 -4.61 10.80 -0.23
C ALA A 88 -4.11 9.35 -0.24
N GLN A 89 -3.83 8.80 0.94
CA GLN A 89 -3.52 7.37 1.07
C GLN A 89 -4.72 6.54 0.58
N PRO A 90 -4.52 5.59 -0.35
CA PRO A 90 -5.59 4.74 -0.87
C PRO A 90 -6.27 3.96 0.25
N LYS A 91 -7.60 3.90 0.21
CA LYS A 91 -8.36 3.03 1.09
C LYS A 91 -8.38 1.63 0.48
N VAL A 92 -7.87 0.65 1.23
CA VAL A 92 -7.95 -0.76 0.86
C VAL A 92 -9.11 -1.39 1.60
N ASP A 93 -10.09 -1.87 0.85
CA ASP A 93 -11.23 -2.63 1.35
C ASP A 93 -10.95 -4.12 1.12
N LEU A 94 -10.67 -4.83 2.21
CA LEU A 94 -10.55 -6.29 2.20
C LEU A 94 -11.94 -6.94 2.20
N PRO A 95 -12.08 -8.18 1.71
CA PRO A 95 -13.34 -8.92 1.81
C PRO A 95 -13.80 -8.98 3.27
N GLU A 96 -15.03 -8.58 3.56
CA GLU A 96 -15.59 -8.61 4.93
C GLU A 96 -15.75 -10.04 5.46
N ASP A 97 -15.77 -11.02 4.56
CA ASP A 97 -15.93 -12.42 4.93
C ASP A 97 -14.64 -12.98 5.54
N GLN A 98 -14.67 -13.14 6.86
CA GLN A 98 -13.61 -13.75 7.65
C GLN A 98 -13.27 -15.18 7.20
N SER A 99 -14.21 -15.91 6.58
CA SER A 99 -13.93 -17.24 6.05
C SER A 99 -13.01 -17.18 4.82
N VAL A 100 -13.18 -16.17 3.96
CA VAL A 100 -12.33 -15.95 2.79
C VAL A 100 -10.94 -15.51 3.22
N LEU A 101 -10.85 -14.60 4.19
CA LEU A 101 -9.57 -14.19 4.79
C LEU A 101 -8.81 -15.39 5.41
N ASN A 102 -9.51 -16.28 6.11
CA ASN A 102 -8.88 -17.48 6.67
C ASN A 102 -8.41 -18.45 5.59
N GLN A 103 -9.15 -18.64 4.51
CA GLN A 103 -8.73 -19.47 3.37
C GLN A 103 -7.50 -18.88 2.66
N VAL A 104 -7.41 -17.55 2.56
CA VAL A 104 -6.21 -16.89 2.03
C VAL A 104 -5.03 -17.10 2.98
N LEU A 105 -5.24 -16.96 4.29
CA LEU A 105 -4.20 -17.19 5.31
C LEU A 105 -3.71 -18.65 5.36
N ASP A 106 -4.59 -19.60 5.05
CA ASP A 106 -4.26 -21.01 4.94
C ASP A 106 -3.66 -21.37 3.56
N GLY A 107 -3.65 -20.42 2.62
CA GLY A 107 -3.04 -20.54 1.28
C GLY A 107 -3.90 -21.32 0.28
N GLU A 108 -5.19 -21.44 0.54
CA GLU A 108 -6.13 -22.22 -0.26
C GLU A 108 -6.81 -21.40 -1.36
N SER A 109 -6.94 -20.09 -1.15
CA SER A 109 -7.66 -19.16 -2.05
C SER A 109 -6.79 -17.98 -2.52
N ASP A 110 -7.26 -17.34 -3.58
CA ASP A 110 -6.69 -16.11 -4.12
C ASP A 110 -7.10 -14.91 -3.23
N LEU A 111 -6.23 -13.90 -3.15
CA LEU A 111 -6.53 -12.67 -2.43
C LEU A 111 -7.16 -11.67 -3.38
N SER A 112 -8.46 -11.42 -3.23
CA SER A 112 -9.18 -10.33 -3.88
C SER A 112 -9.37 -9.16 -2.93
N PHE A 113 -9.06 -7.94 -3.35
CA PHE A 113 -9.35 -6.72 -2.58
C PHE A 113 -9.66 -5.54 -3.48
N ASP A 114 -10.42 -4.60 -2.95
CA ASP A 114 -10.74 -3.36 -3.64
C ASP A 114 -9.89 -2.20 -3.11
N VAL A 115 -9.47 -1.32 -4.00
CA VAL A 115 -8.69 -0.13 -3.68
C VAL A 115 -9.44 1.09 -4.19
N SER A 116 -9.83 1.96 -3.28
CA SER A 116 -10.49 3.23 -3.58
C SER A 116 -9.51 4.38 -3.35
N TYR A 117 -9.28 5.20 -4.36
CA TYR A 117 -8.42 6.38 -4.26
C TYR A 117 -8.92 7.54 -5.11
N GLU A 118 -8.46 8.75 -4.78
CA GLU A 118 -8.76 9.96 -5.53
C GLU A 118 -7.51 10.46 -6.25
N VAL A 119 -7.68 10.89 -7.49
CA VAL A 119 -6.58 11.40 -8.34
C VAL A 119 -6.51 12.92 -8.22
N LEU A 120 -5.29 13.46 -8.04
CA LEU A 120 -5.07 14.90 -8.13
C LEU A 120 -5.28 15.39 -9.56
N PRO A 121 -6.15 16.38 -9.79
CA PRO A 121 -6.31 16.97 -11.11
C PRO A 121 -5.04 17.73 -11.52
N ALA A 122 -4.77 17.76 -12.82
CA ALA A 122 -3.77 18.68 -13.36
C ALA A 122 -4.30 20.12 -13.20
N VAL A 123 -3.53 20.97 -12.53
CA VAL A 123 -3.85 22.40 -12.41
C VAL A 123 -3.20 23.12 -13.59
N GLU A 124 -4.00 23.63 -14.49
CA GLU A 124 -3.55 24.59 -15.49
C GLU A 124 -3.49 25.98 -14.85
N LEU A 125 -2.30 26.57 -14.81
CA LEU A 125 -2.13 27.92 -14.31
C LEU A 125 -2.69 28.89 -15.35
N MET A 126 -3.53 29.82 -14.89
CA MET A 126 -3.95 30.95 -15.72
C MET A 126 -2.76 31.86 -16.04
N ASP A 127 -2.87 32.60 -17.15
CA ASP A 127 -1.87 33.60 -17.51
C ASP A 127 -1.80 34.71 -16.45
N PHE A 128 -0.60 34.90 -15.87
CA PHE A 128 -0.35 35.87 -14.80
C PHE A 128 -0.10 37.29 -15.31
N HIS A 129 0.00 37.51 -16.62
CA HIS A 129 0.30 38.82 -17.20
C HIS A 129 -0.73 39.92 -16.85
N GLY A 130 -1.95 39.57 -16.45
CA GLY A 130 -3.01 40.52 -16.05
C GLY A 130 -3.05 40.90 -14.57
N LEU A 131 -2.24 40.29 -13.70
CA LEU A 131 -2.29 40.53 -12.26
C LEU A 131 -1.51 41.81 -11.89
N LYS A 132 -2.24 42.83 -11.42
CA LYS A 132 -1.65 44.03 -10.81
C LYS A 132 -1.39 43.77 -9.34
N LEU A 133 -0.13 43.87 -8.93
CA LEU A 133 0.32 43.74 -7.54
C LEU A 133 0.79 45.10 -7.05
N ASP A 134 0.10 45.66 -6.07
CA ASP A 134 0.56 46.86 -5.38
C ASP A 134 1.46 46.43 -4.22
N ARG A 135 2.73 46.86 -4.26
CA ARG A 135 3.68 46.67 -3.16
C ARG A 135 3.69 47.94 -2.30
N PRO A 136 3.02 47.96 -1.15
CA PRO A 136 3.14 49.07 -0.23
C PRO A 136 4.57 49.09 0.33
N VAL A 137 5.29 50.18 0.07
CA VAL A 137 6.56 50.48 0.72
C VAL A 137 6.25 51.48 1.81
N VAL A 138 6.48 51.09 3.06
CA VAL A 138 6.34 51.96 4.22
C VAL A 138 7.75 52.24 4.73
N GLU A 139 8.10 53.52 4.82
CA GLU A 139 9.30 53.95 5.52
C GLU A 139 8.95 54.08 7.01
N ILE A 140 9.68 53.36 7.86
CA ILE A 140 9.50 53.44 9.32
C ILE A 140 10.24 54.67 9.80
N ALA A 141 9.52 55.64 10.37
CA ALA A 141 10.12 56.84 10.95
C ALA A 141 10.58 56.55 12.38
N ASP A 142 11.58 57.29 12.88
CA ASP A 142 12.10 57.13 14.25
C ASP A 142 11.00 57.31 15.33
N ALA A 143 9.96 58.09 15.03
CA ALA A 143 8.79 58.27 15.90
C ALA A 143 7.95 56.99 16.11
N ASP A 144 8.03 56.02 15.21
CA ASP A 144 7.37 54.71 15.33
C ASP A 144 8.24 53.71 16.13
N VAL A 145 9.53 54.01 16.35
CA VAL A 145 10.48 53.18 17.09
C VAL A 145 10.46 53.46 18.59
N ASP A 146 10.17 54.71 18.98
CA ASP A 146 10.22 55.18 20.37
C ASP A 146 8.90 55.02 21.15
N LYS A 147 7.94 54.20 20.67
CA LYS A 147 6.65 53.97 21.32
C LYS A 147 6.43 52.53 21.77
#